data_AF-A0A4Y7RRX3-F1
#
_entry.id   AF-A0A4Y7RRX3-F1
#
_cell.length_a   1.000
_cell.length_b   1.000
_cell.length_c   1.000
_cell.angle_alpha   90.00
_cell.angle_beta   90.00
_cell.angle_gamma   90.00
#
_symmetry.space_group_name_H-M   'P 1'
#
loop_
_entity.id
_entity.type
_entity.pdbx_description
1 polymer ?
#
loop_
_entity_poly.entity_id
_entity_poly.type
_entity_poly.pdbx_seq_one_letter_code
_entity_poly.pdbx_strand_id
1 'polypeptide(L)'
;MSWLQLFHDEHTALYFILPKFEGNLKDIEHGEAGENVIWELREFAEIIKDVLIPHFREEEKNVYPRAVQAGEAGKAFITAMYEEHNLLYEAFEGFLRSLGQVTGLGMLPTAKDHVARMISLSKNIEKKETPKNLDKLTLPPPLEVDRESVLKHGYAIANLLAEHIGKEENVLPKFLKND
;
A
#
# COMPACT_ATOMS: atom_id res chain seq x y z
N MET A 1 -15.88 14.76 -12.05
CA MET A 1 -14.50 14.30 -11.87
C MET A 1 -14.48 12.99 -11.08
N SER A 2 -14.73 11.84 -11.71
CA SER A 2 -14.87 10.57 -10.95
C SER A 2 -13.54 9.90 -10.61
N TRP A 3 -12.43 10.32 -11.23
CA TRP A 3 -11.13 9.68 -11.07
C TRP A 3 -10.35 10.27 -9.89
N LEU A 4 -10.34 11.60 -9.69
CA LEU A 4 -9.78 12.24 -8.49
C LEU A 4 -10.44 11.74 -7.19
N GLN A 5 -11.76 11.49 -7.25
CA GLN A 5 -12.48 10.87 -6.13
C GLN A 5 -11.99 9.44 -5.85
N LEU A 6 -11.65 8.68 -6.90
CA LEU A 6 -11.11 7.33 -6.76
C LEU A 6 -9.77 7.34 -6.02
N PHE A 7 -8.85 8.21 -6.42
CA PHE A 7 -7.55 8.40 -5.74
C PHE A 7 -7.73 8.74 -4.26
N HIS A 8 -8.61 9.71 -3.97
CA HIS A 8 -8.90 10.11 -2.61
C HIS A 8 -9.52 8.97 -1.75
N ASP A 9 -10.41 8.17 -2.33
CA ASP A 9 -11.02 7.03 -1.65
C ASP A 9 -9.97 5.94 -1.34
N GLU A 10 -9.00 5.71 -2.25
CA GLU A 10 -7.87 4.79 -2.07
C GLU A 10 -6.93 5.27 -0.95
N HIS A 11 -6.57 6.56 -0.96
CA HIS A 11 -5.78 7.20 0.11
C HIS A 11 -6.47 7.12 1.47
N THR A 12 -7.76 7.41 1.51
CA THR A 12 -8.57 7.31 2.72
C THR A 12 -8.55 5.88 3.27
N ALA A 13 -8.71 4.87 2.42
CA ALA A 13 -8.64 3.48 2.84
C ALA A 13 -7.26 3.11 3.41
N LEU A 14 -6.17 3.60 2.79
CA LEU A 14 -4.80 3.37 3.26
C LEU A 14 -4.54 3.97 4.64
N TYR A 15 -5.10 5.14 4.95
CA TYR A 15 -5.01 5.72 6.30
C TYR A 15 -5.61 4.83 7.40
N PHE A 16 -6.59 3.97 7.07
CA PHE A 16 -7.11 2.98 8.03
C PHE A 16 -6.25 1.72 8.11
N ILE A 17 -5.62 1.31 7.01
CA ILE A 17 -4.84 0.07 6.92
C ILE A 17 -3.45 0.24 7.54
N LEU A 18 -2.79 1.37 7.31
CA LEU A 18 -1.41 1.61 7.75
C LEU A 18 -1.18 1.49 9.26
N PRO A 19 -2.05 2.03 10.16
CA PRO A 19 -1.87 1.86 11.59
C PRO A 19 -1.95 0.40 12.05
N LYS A 20 -2.84 -0.40 11.43
CA LYS A 20 -2.94 -1.84 11.72
C LYS A 20 -1.68 -2.57 11.25
N PHE A 21 -1.21 -2.25 10.05
CA PHE A 21 0.03 -2.79 9.52
C PHE A 21 1.23 -2.46 10.42
N GLU A 22 1.36 -1.22 10.89
CA GLU A 22 2.41 -0.82 11.83
C GLU A 22 2.30 -1.57 13.17
N GLY A 23 1.09 -1.77 13.69
CA GLY A 23 0.84 -2.59 14.88
C GLY A 23 1.36 -4.02 14.72
N ASN A 24 1.07 -4.64 13.57
CA ASN A 24 1.57 -5.98 13.25
C ASN A 24 3.10 -6.05 13.19
N LEU A 25 3.76 -5.01 12.67
CA LEU A 25 5.22 -4.93 12.68
C LEU A 25 5.77 -4.84 14.11
N LYS A 26 5.12 -4.07 14.99
CA LYS A 26 5.49 -4.00 16.42
C LYS A 26 5.31 -5.34 17.12
N ASP A 27 4.23 -6.07 16.86
CA ASP A 27 4.04 -7.40 17.44
C ASP A 27 5.16 -8.36 17.01
N ILE A 28 5.61 -8.29 15.75
CA ILE A 28 6.75 -9.07 15.24
C ILE A 28 8.05 -8.63 15.91
N GLU A 29 8.26 -7.33 16.08
CA GLU A 29 9.45 -6.74 16.71
C GLU A 29 9.57 -7.14 18.19
N HIS A 30 8.46 -7.25 18.92
CA HIS A 30 8.45 -7.64 20.34
C HIS A 30 8.31 -9.15 20.56
N GLY A 31 8.12 -9.94 19.49
CA GLY A 31 7.92 -11.40 19.59
C GLY A 31 6.54 -11.80 20.11
N GLU A 32 5.56 -10.90 19.99
CA GLU A 32 4.17 -11.06 20.41
C GLU A 32 3.26 -11.47 19.24
N ALA A 33 3.81 -11.58 18.02
CA ALA A 33 3.08 -11.95 16.82
C ALA A 33 2.47 -13.36 16.91
N GLY A 34 1.13 -13.42 16.94
CA GLY A 34 0.37 -14.66 16.79
C GLY A 34 0.15 -15.07 15.33
N GLU A 35 -0.46 -16.23 15.10
CA GLU A 35 -0.73 -16.76 13.76
C GLU A 35 -1.50 -15.80 12.85
N ASN A 36 -2.39 -14.98 13.43
CA ASN A 36 -3.17 -13.99 12.69
C ASN A 36 -2.29 -12.89 12.06
N VAL A 37 -1.17 -12.53 12.70
CA VAL A 37 -0.26 -11.50 12.17
C VAL A 37 0.30 -11.94 10.82
N ILE A 38 0.66 -13.23 10.68
CA ILE A 38 1.17 -13.77 9.40
C ILE A 38 0.11 -13.68 8.29
N TRP A 39 -1.15 -13.96 8.61
CA TRP A 39 -2.25 -13.81 7.64
C TRP A 39 -2.43 -12.35 7.20
N GLU A 40 -2.39 -11.43 8.15
CA GLU A 40 -2.56 -10.01 7.89
C GLU A 40 -1.39 -9.42 7.08
N LEU A 41 -0.15 -9.90 7.29
CA LEU A 41 0.98 -9.56 6.41
C LEU A 41 0.76 -10.04 4.97
N ARG A 42 0.17 -11.22 4.77
CA ARG A 42 -0.19 -11.72 3.43
C ARG A 42 -1.30 -10.89 2.80
N GLU A 43 -2.31 -10.51 3.57
CA GLU A 43 -3.37 -9.62 3.06
C GLU A 43 -2.78 -8.26 2.64
N PHE A 44 -1.86 -7.70 3.43
CA PHE A 44 -1.16 -6.49 3.07
C PHE A 44 -0.29 -6.67 1.81
N ALA A 45 0.36 -7.82 1.63
CA ALA A 45 1.07 -8.14 0.41
C ALA A 45 0.16 -8.15 -0.83
N GLU A 46 -1.08 -8.65 -0.71
CA GLU A 46 -2.07 -8.56 -1.79
C GLU A 46 -2.49 -7.10 -2.06
N ILE A 47 -2.63 -6.26 -1.02
CA ILE A 47 -2.90 -4.82 -1.18
C ILE A 47 -1.78 -4.14 -1.96
N ILE A 48 -0.52 -4.45 -1.65
CA ILE A 48 0.63 -3.90 -2.38
C ILE A 48 0.52 -4.22 -3.88
N LYS A 49 0.32 -5.49 -4.21
CA LYS A 49 0.32 -5.98 -5.59
C LYS A 49 -0.89 -5.50 -6.39
N ASP A 50 -2.07 -5.59 -5.78
CA ASP A 50 -3.31 -5.41 -6.51
C ASP A 50 -3.80 -3.97 -6.44
N VAL A 51 -3.34 -3.15 -5.49
CA VAL A 51 -3.84 -1.77 -5.30
C VAL A 51 -2.71 -0.76 -5.40
N LEU A 52 -1.70 -0.81 -4.52
CA LEU A 52 -0.69 0.24 -4.43
C LEU A 52 0.17 0.38 -5.68
N ILE A 53 0.69 -0.74 -6.19
CA ILE A 53 1.50 -0.72 -7.42
C ILE A 53 0.68 -0.23 -8.62
N PRO A 54 -0.55 -0.73 -8.88
CA PRO A 54 -1.40 -0.19 -9.94
C PRO A 54 -1.73 1.30 -9.76
N HIS A 55 -1.99 1.75 -8.53
CA HIS A 55 -2.29 3.14 -8.21
C HIS A 55 -1.13 4.06 -8.59
N PHE A 56 0.09 3.78 -8.12
CA PHE A 56 1.29 4.55 -8.46
C PHE A 56 1.52 4.64 -9.97
N ARG A 57 1.39 3.51 -10.68
CA ARG A 57 1.52 3.49 -12.13
C ARG A 57 0.50 4.39 -12.84
N GLU A 58 -0.71 4.48 -12.31
CA GLU A 58 -1.76 5.34 -12.87
C GLU A 58 -1.46 6.83 -12.62
N GLU A 59 -0.88 7.17 -11.47
CA GLU A 59 -0.42 8.53 -11.13
C GLU A 59 0.71 8.99 -12.02
N GLU A 60 1.75 8.16 -12.11
CA GLU A 60 2.92 8.39 -12.95
C GLU A 60 2.53 8.60 -14.41
N LYS A 61 1.50 7.89 -14.87
CA LYS A 61 1.03 7.95 -16.25
C LYS A 61 0.08 9.10 -16.54
N ASN A 62 -0.83 9.43 -15.61
CA ASN A 62 -1.97 10.31 -15.92
C ASN A 62 -2.09 11.55 -15.03
N VAL A 63 -1.49 11.54 -13.84
CA VAL A 63 -1.62 12.62 -12.85
C VAL A 63 -0.40 13.50 -12.85
N TYR A 64 0.77 12.92 -12.62
CA TYR A 64 2.04 13.64 -12.51
C TYR A 64 2.38 14.45 -13.77
N PRO A 65 2.15 13.95 -15.01
CA PRO A 65 2.38 14.74 -16.22
C PRO A 65 1.58 16.04 -16.30
N ARG A 66 0.43 16.12 -15.63
CA ARG A 66 -0.40 17.34 -15.59
C ARG A 66 0.16 18.36 -14.61
N ALA A 67 0.61 17.91 -13.43
CA ALA A 67 1.24 18.78 -12.44
C ALA A 67 2.59 19.36 -12.92
N VAL A 68 3.35 18.61 -13.71
CA VAL A 68 4.60 19.07 -14.37
C VAL A 68 4.38 20.32 -15.24
N GLN A 69 3.18 20.50 -15.79
CA GLN A 69 2.84 21.64 -16.64
C GLN A 69 2.65 22.95 -15.84
N ALA A 70 2.63 22.90 -14.51
CA ALA A 70 2.50 24.05 -13.62
C ALA A 70 3.80 24.88 -13.46
N GLY A 71 4.85 24.60 -14.24
CA GLY A 71 6.13 25.31 -14.22
C GLY A 71 7.21 24.63 -13.37
N GLU A 72 8.33 25.31 -13.14
CA GLU A 72 9.53 24.73 -12.50
C GLU A 72 9.27 24.18 -11.09
N ALA A 73 8.40 24.84 -10.32
CA ALA A 73 8.01 24.35 -8.99
C ALA A 73 7.24 23.01 -9.06
N GLY A 74 6.33 22.87 -10.03
CA GLY A 74 5.60 21.63 -10.27
C GLY A 74 6.52 20.50 -10.75
N LYS A 75 7.48 20.82 -11.62
CA LYS A 75 8.51 19.86 -12.06
C LYS A 75 9.35 19.34 -10.89
N ALA A 76 9.91 20.23 -10.08
CA ALA A 76 10.74 19.86 -8.94
C ALA A 76 9.97 19.00 -7.93
N PHE A 77 8.71 19.36 -7.65
CA PHE A 77 7.83 18.58 -6.79
C PHE A 77 7.59 17.18 -7.35
N ILE A 78 7.18 17.06 -8.63
CA ILE A 78 6.92 15.76 -9.24
C ILE A 78 8.17 14.89 -9.34
N THR A 79 9.35 15.46 -9.60
CA THR A 79 10.61 14.70 -9.56
C THR A 79 10.81 14.04 -8.19
N ALA A 80 10.58 14.79 -7.10
CA ALA A 80 10.66 14.21 -5.76
C ALA A 80 9.61 13.12 -5.53
N MET A 81 8.39 13.26 -6.07
CA MET A 81 7.36 12.21 -5.98
C MET A 81 7.78 10.91 -6.69
N TYR A 82 8.41 11.00 -7.86
CA TYR A 82 8.98 9.82 -8.54
C TYR A 82 10.11 9.16 -7.74
N GLU A 83 10.95 9.95 -7.08
CA GLU A 83 12.00 9.41 -6.19
C GLU A 83 11.39 8.66 -5.00
N GLU A 84 10.31 9.18 -4.42
CA GLU A 84 9.54 8.51 -3.36
C GLU A 84 8.89 7.21 -3.85
N HIS A 85 8.30 7.18 -5.04
CA HIS A 85 7.79 5.95 -5.66
C HIS A 85 8.89 4.89 -5.80
N ASN A 86 10.09 5.28 -6.24
CA ASN A 86 11.20 4.33 -6.38
C ASN A 86 11.60 3.71 -5.04
N LEU A 87 11.67 4.52 -3.98
CA LEU A 87 11.95 4.01 -2.62
C LEU A 87 10.83 3.08 -2.12
N LEU A 88 9.57 3.43 -2.40
CA LEU A 88 8.43 2.60 -2.04
C LEU A 88 8.38 1.30 -2.84
N TYR A 89 8.70 1.30 -4.14
CA TYR A 89 8.83 0.09 -4.93
C TYR A 89 9.92 -0.84 -4.39
N GLU A 90 11.08 -0.29 -4.02
CA GLU A 90 12.15 -1.09 -3.41
C GLU A 90 11.72 -1.70 -2.06
N ALA A 91 11.00 -0.92 -1.25
CA ALA A 91 10.44 -1.40 0.01
C ALA A 91 9.36 -2.48 -0.21
N PHE A 92 8.46 -2.29 -1.18
CA PHE A 92 7.45 -3.28 -1.58
C PHE A 92 8.08 -4.58 -2.03
N GLU A 93 9.07 -4.52 -2.94
CA GLU A 93 9.76 -5.72 -3.40
C GLU A 93 10.45 -6.46 -2.27
N GLY A 94 11.17 -5.75 -1.40
CA GLY A 94 11.82 -6.34 -0.23
C GLY A 94 10.83 -7.01 0.72
N PHE A 95 9.71 -6.35 1.00
CA PHE A 95 8.63 -6.90 1.82
C PHE A 95 8.02 -8.16 1.19
N LEU A 96 7.65 -8.12 -0.09
CA LEU A 96 7.06 -9.27 -0.78
C LEU A 96 8.02 -10.48 -0.81
N ARG A 97 9.31 -10.25 -1.07
CA ARG A 97 10.34 -11.31 -1.05
C ARG A 97 10.52 -11.90 0.35
N SER A 98 10.48 -11.06 1.39
CA SER A 98 10.61 -11.52 2.78
C SER A 98 9.45 -12.41 3.25
N LEU A 99 8.30 -12.33 2.56
CA LEU A 99 7.14 -13.21 2.75
C LEU A 99 7.14 -14.41 1.81
N GLY A 100 8.25 -14.70 1.12
CA GLY A 100 8.35 -15.80 0.15
C GLY A 100 7.44 -15.64 -1.06
N GLN A 101 6.89 -14.44 -1.30
CA GLN A 101 6.08 -14.17 -2.48
C GLN A 101 6.99 -13.76 -3.65
N VAL A 102 6.99 -14.55 -4.73
CA VAL A 102 7.73 -14.23 -5.95
C VAL A 102 7.00 -13.13 -6.71
N THR A 103 7.67 -12.01 -6.95
CA THR A 103 7.16 -10.92 -7.79
C THR A 103 7.29 -11.28 -9.28
N GLY A 104 6.21 -11.77 -9.87
CA GLY A 104 5.96 -11.63 -11.31
C GLY A 104 5.00 -10.45 -11.49
N LEU A 105 5.47 -9.30 -11.96
CA LEU A 105 4.73 -8.03 -12.15
C LEU A 105 3.63 -8.10 -13.24
N GLY A 106 2.89 -9.20 -13.32
CA GLY A 106 1.97 -9.53 -14.39
C GLY A 106 0.63 -10.05 -13.89
N MET A 107 -0.11 -9.25 -13.13
CA MET A 107 -1.58 -9.31 -13.13
C MET A 107 -2.13 -7.89 -13.13
N LEU A 108 -3.11 -7.64 -14.00
CA LEU A 108 -3.86 -6.38 -14.09
C LEU A 108 -5.28 -6.66 -13.56
N PRO A 109 -5.59 -6.34 -12.29
CA PRO A 109 -6.97 -6.24 -11.85
C PRO A 109 -7.56 -4.91 -12.33
N THR A 110 -8.88 -4.88 -12.60
CA THR A 110 -9.53 -3.70 -13.19
C THR A 110 -9.81 -2.62 -12.13
N ALA A 111 -9.68 -1.35 -12.50
CA ALA A 111 -9.72 -0.18 -11.60
C ALA A 111 -10.94 -0.08 -10.66
N LYS A 112 -12.08 -0.72 -10.98
CA LYS A 112 -13.28 -0.71 -10.12
C LYS A 112 -13.25 -1.75 -9.00
N ASP A 113 -12.46 -2.81 -9.16
CA ASP A 113 -12.33 -3.87 -8.15
C ASP A 113 -11.40 -3.43 -7.00
N HIS A 114 -10.48 -2.49 -7.26
CA HIS A 114 -9.45 -2.02 -6.32
C HIS A 114 -10.03 -1.33 -5.10
N VAL A 115 -10.87 -0.30 -5.30
CA VAL A 115 -11.51 0.44 -4.21
C VAL A 115 -12.49 -0.43 -3.43
N ALA A 116 -13.28 -1.27 -4.11
CA ALA A 116 -14.20 -2.18 -3.44
C ALA A 116 -13.43 -3.17 -2.54
N ARG A 117 -12.29 -3.68 -3.01
CA ARG A 117 -11.41 -4.57 -2.24
C ARG A 117 -10.76 -3.83 -1.07
N MET A 118 -10.22 -2.63 -1.28
CA MET A 118 -9.65 -1.80 -0.22
C MET A 118 -10.66 -1.41 0.86
N ILE A 119 -11.85 -0.97 0.45
CA ILE A 119 -12.94 -0.64 1.37
C ILE A 119 -13.45 -1.89 2.09
N SER A 120 -13.50 -3.04 1.42
CA SER A 120 -13.88 -4.30 2.08
C SER A 120 -12.85 -4.72 3.12
N LEU A 121 -11.56 -4.60 2.82
CA LEU A 121 -10.46 -4.91 3.73
C LEU A 121 -10.43 -3.91 4.90
N SER A 122 -10.62 -2.61 4.62
CA SER A 122 -10.63 -1.57 5.66
C SER A 122 -11.84 -1.67 6.59
N LYS A 123 -13.03 -2.03 6.09
CA LYS A 123 -14.23 -2.27 6.92
C LYS A 123 -14.10 -3.43 7.92
N ASN A 124 -13.13 -4.31 7.73
CA ASN A 124 -12.88 -5.44 8.61
C ASN A 124 -11.76 -5.17 9.62
N ILE A 125 -11.10 -4.00 9.59
CA ILE A 125 -10.00 -3.63 10.49
C ILE A 125 -10.46 -3.54 11.95
N GLU A 126 -11.65 -3.02 12.21
CA GLU A 126 -12.20 -2.86 13.57
C GLU A 126 -12.96 -4.09 14.07
N LYS A 127 -13.17 -5.09 13.22
CA LYS A 127 -13.85 -6.32 13.61
C LYS A 127 -12.82 -7.32 14.12
N LYS A 128 -13.01 -7.79 15.36
CA LYS A 128 -12.50 -9.11 15.77
C LYS A 128 -13.24 -10.18 14.96
N GLU A 129 -12.85 -10.38 13.71
CA GLU A 129 -13.35 -11.51 12.94
C GLU A 129 -12.57 -12.76 13.38
N THR A 130 -13.29 -13.72 13.95
CA THR A 130 -12.84 -15.11 13.88
C THR A 130 -12.93 -15.51 12.40
N PRO A 131 -11.87 -16.07 11.78
CA PRO A 131 -11.92 -16.46 10.38
C PRO A 131 -13.15 -17.33 10.13
N LYS A 132 -14.08 -16.83 9.31
CA LYS A 132 -15.19 -17.67 8.82
C LYS A 132 -14.54 -18.75 7.98
N ASN A 133 -14.64 -20.02 8.41
CA ASN A 133 -13.95 -21.22 7.90
C ASN A 133 -12.73 -21.72 8.71
N LEU A 134 -12.63 -21.45 10.01
CA LEU A 134 -11.67 -22.12 10.92
C LEU A 134 -11.65 -23.65 10.75
N ASP A 135 -12.81 -24.25 10.48
CA ASP A 135 -12.99 -25.70 10.35
C ASP A 135 -12.48 -26.28 9.01
N LYS A 136 -12.14 -25.43 8.04
CA LYS A 136 -11.78 -25.83 6.66
C LYS A 136 -10.43 -25.31 6.17
N LEU A 137 -9.72 -24.54 7.00
CA LEU A 137 -8.37 -24.11 6.66
C LEU A 137 -7.43 -25.28 6.94
N THR A 138 -6.98 -25.96 5.88
CA THR A 138 -5.65 -26.56 5.91
C THR A 138 -4.70 -25.47 6.42
N LEU A 139 -4.06 -25.72 7.57
CA LEU A 139 -3.02 -24.84 8.10
C LEU A 139 -2.10 -24.47 6.93
N PRO A 140 -2.03 -23.20 6.51
CA PRO A 140 -1.06 -22.81 5.50
C PRO A 140 0.31 -23.24 6.03
N PRO A 141 1.23 -23.68 5.16
CA PRO A 141 2.56 -24.02 5.61
C PRO A 141 3.13 -22.83 6.39
N PRO A 142 3.81 -23.08 7.54
CA PRO A 142 4.46 -22.03 8.30
C PRO A 142 5.33 -21.23 7.33
N LEU A 143 5.10 -19.92 7.34
CA LEU A 143 5.91 -19.02 6.53
C LEU A 143 7.24 -18.91 7.26
N GLU A 144 8.32 -19.41 6.65
CA GLU A 144 9.66 -18.98 7.05
C GLU A 144 9.78 -17.51 6.67
N VAL A 145 9.31 -16.65 7.56
CA VAL A 145 9.38 -15.20 7.39
C VAL A 145 10.79 -14.78 7.76
N ASP A 146 11.48 -14.11 6.83
CA ASP A 146 12.67 -13.35 7.18
C ASP A 146 12.24 -12.14 8.02
N ARG A 147 12.22 -12.32 9.35
CA ARG A 147 11.77 -11.32 10.32
C ARG A 147 12.49 -10.00 10.16
N GLU A 148 13.80 -10.02 9.96
CA GLU A 148 14.61 -8.81 9.84
C GLU A 148 14.22 -8.04 8.58
N SER A 149 14.09 -8.74 7.45
CA SER A 149 13.65 -8.12 6.19
C SER A 149 12.20 -7.62 6.26
N VAL A 150 11.28 -8.36 6.88
CA VAL A 150 9.89 -7.91 7.08
C VAL A 150 9.84 -6.61 7.86
N LEU A 151 10.58 -6.52 8.99
CA LEU A 151 10.59 -5.31 9.81
C LEU A 151 11.23 -4.14 9.07
N LYS A 152 12.39 -4.37 8.44
CA LYS A 152 13.10 -3.33 7.68
C LYS A 152 12.23 -2.73 6.58
N HIS A 153 11.66 -3.58 5.74
CA HIS A 153 10.87 -3.13 4.60
C HIS A 153 9.47 -2.67 5.00
N GLY A 154 8.85 -3.34 5.98
CA GLY A 154 7.55 -2.96 6.50
C GLY A 154 7.55 -1.57 7.13
N TYR A 155 8.52 -1.25 7.97
CA TYR A 155 8.60 0.10 8.55
C TYR A 155 8.96 1.16 7.51
N ALA A 156 9.77 0.82 6.50
CA ALA A 156 10.01 1.72 5.37
C ALA A 156 8.70 2.04 4.64
N ILE A 157 7.87 1.03 4.35
CA ILE A 157 6.55 1.22 3.72
C ILE A 157 5.65 2.10 4.60
N ALA A 158 5.50 1.77 5.88
CA ALA A 158 4.58 2.48 6.78
C ALA A 158 4.91 3.97 6.88
N ASN A 159 6.20 4.31 7.00
CA ASN A 159 6.66 5.69 7.14
C ASN A 159 6.58 6.46 5.81
N LEU A 160 7.12 5.88 4.73
CA LEU A 160 7.18 6.57 3.44
C LEU A 160 5.78 6.77 2.84
N LEU A 161 4.91 5.75 2.92
CA LEU A 161 3.61 5.80 2.27
C LEU A 161 2.67 6.84 2.91
N ALA A 162 2.69 6.96 4.25
CA ALA A 162 1.88 7.96 4.94
C ALA A 162 2.30 9.40 4.60
N GLU A 163 3.61 9.66 4.52
CA GLU A 163 4.15 10.96 4.14
C GLU A 163 3.82 11.28 2.67
N HIS A 164 3.99 10.30 1.79
CA HIS A 164 3.72 10.40 0.37
C HIS A 164 2.27 10.79 0.08
N ILE A 165 1.30 10.02 0.61
CA ILE A 165 -0.14 10.30 0.48
C ILE A 165 -0.46 11.70 1.03
N GLY A 166 0.20 12.10 2.13
CA GLY A 166 0.05 13.45 2.68
C GLY A 166 0.43 14.55 1.68
N LYS A 167 1.48 14.36 0.88
CA LYS A 167 1.88 15.31 -0.17
C LYS A 167 0.89 15.32 -1.33
N GLU A 168 0.37 14.17 -1.71
CA GLU A 168 -0.62 14.04 -2.79
C GLU A 168 -1.96 14.65 -2.45
N GLU A 169 -2.41 14.56 -1.21
CA GLU A 169 -3.68 15.16 -0.78
C GLU A 169 -3.56 16.68 -0.53
N ASN A 170 -2.40 17.17 -0.08
CA ASN A 170 -2.27 18.55 0.41
C ASN A 170 -1.46 19.49 -0.50
N VAL A 171 -0.58 18.95 -1.34
CA VAL A 171 0.36 19.74 -2.14
C VAL A 171 0.11 19.57 -3.63
N LEU A 172 0.01 18.33 -4.12
CA LEU A 172 -0.26 18.01 -5.52
C LEU A 172 -1.48 18.77 -6.10
N PRO A 173 -2.62 18.95 -5.39
CA PRO A 173 -3.78 19.62 -5.95
C PRO A 173 -3.53 21.10 -6.26
N LYS A 174 -2.49 21.71 -5.66
CA LYS A 174 -2.09 23.10 -5.95
C LYS A 174 -1.49 23.23 -7.35
N PHE A 175 -0.91 22.15 -7.88
CA PHE A 175 -0.34 22.10 -9.24
C PHE A 175 -1.33 21.60 -10.28
N LEU A 176 -2.40 20.91 -9.85
CA LEU A 176 -3.46 20.41 -10.73
C LEU A 176 -4.56 21.44 -11.03
N LYS A 177 -4.59 22.57 -10.31
CA LYS A 177 -5.54 23.67 -10.54
C LYS A 177 -5.16 24.48 -11.79
N ASN A 178 -5.43 23.93 -12.96
CA ASN A 178 -5.40 24.62 -14.26
C ASN A 178 -6.43 24.03 -15.25
N ASP A 179 -7.57 23.53 -14.76
CA ASP A 179 -8.77 23.28 -15.59
C ASP A 179 -9.98 24.02 -15.00
#